data_AF-A0A955NBD3-F1
#
_entry.id   AF-A0A955NBD3-F1
#
_cell.length_a   1.000
_cell.length_b   1.000
_cell.length_c   1.000
_cell.angle_alpha   90.00
_cell.angle_beta   90.00
_cell.angle_gamma   90.00
#
_symmetry.space_group_name_H-M   'P 1'
#
loop_
_entity.id
_entity.type
_entity.pdbx_description
1 polymer ?
#
loop_
_entity_poly.entity_id
_entity_poly.type
_entity_poly.pdbx_seq_one_letter_code
_entity_poly.pdbx_strand_id
1 'polypeptide(L)'
;SRNRACKPTIQYNAIVHNDSVGIADCHGLIRRNRIIHNSPGLHRCNGVIEENEILSNVNAFGGAFQECGGTIRRNYIADNVGAGVFGPVTNPLFVGRGGGFFFCNGLIESNIVVRNRASEDGAAFHRCGGTIRNNTIVNNPTQRGQSVFYSCKGSIWNNIIYQGEGVEIEDPLVDSESSNPSGCLIQGLQTGGSSGNFDLPPLFVDEPGDDYRLQPHSPCIDRGGDSGATEDYDGNPRGVDGTSRPGTTSQFDIGAFEYQGPYVQAGDLSGNGIPDPMDLFIFQKDWMETTNASVSTHMNWDGKIDALDLVILMRDWLKTIPSRPYEK
;
A
#
# COMPACT_ATOMS: atom_id res chain seq x y z
N SER A 1 -27.29 24.56 12.35
CA SER A 1 -26.85 23.97 13.64
C SER A 1 -25.90 22.83 13.35
N ARG A 2 -24.62 22.94 13.73
CA ARG A 2 -23.65 21.85 13.59
C ARG A 2 -24.02 20.77 14.62
N ASN A 3 -24.81 19.78 14.21
CA ASN A 3 -25.04 18.59 15.01
C ASN A 3 -23.66 17.98 15.31
N ARG A 4 -23.26 17.99 16.58
CA ARG A 4 -22.16 17.16 17.08
C ARG A 4 -22.64 15.71 17.01
N ALA A 5 -22.69 15.15 15.81
CA ALA A 5 -22.95 13.73 15.64
C ALA A 5 -21.86 12.96 16.40
N CYS A 6 -22.25 11.93 17.15
CA CYS A 6 -21.30 11.03 17.78
C CYS A 6 -20.40 10.45 16.69
N LYS A 7 -19.09 10.41 16.95
CA LYS A 7 -18.08 9.84 16.05
C LYS A 7 -17.60 8.52 16.67
N PRO A 8 -18.32 7.41 16.46
CA PRO A 8 -17.97 6.14 17.08
C PRO A 8 -16.61 5.66 16.58
N THR A 9 -15.86 4.98 17.46
CA THR A 9 -14.64 4.27 17.09
C THR A 9 -14.96 2.79 16.91
N ILE A 10 -14.61 2.23 15.75
CA ILE A 10 -14.76 0.82 15.42
C ILE A 10 -13.35 0.26 15.25
N GLN A 11 -12.92 -0.62 16.15
CA GLN A 11 -11.59 -1.19 16.08
C GLN A 11 -11.51 -2.62 16.60
N TYR A 12 -10.61 -3.43 16.03
CA TYR A 12 -10.36 -4.82 16.41
C TYR A 12 -11.56 -5.76 16.24
N ASN A 13 -12.39 -5.53 15.21
CA ASN A 13 -13.55 -6.37 14.91
C ASN A 13 -13.34 -7.21 13.65
N ALA A 14 -14.06 -8.33 13.57
CA ALA A 14 -14.31 -9.04 12.32
C ALA A 14 -15.76 -8.75 11.88
N ILE A 15 -15.93 -8.14 10.72
CA ILE A 15 -17.21 -7.74 10.14
C ILE A 15 -17.35 -8.50 8.82
N VAL A 16 -18.00 -9.66 8.91
CA VAL A 16 -17.96 -10.66 7.84
C VAL A 16 -19.36 -11.10 7.42
N HIS A 17 -19.54 -11.36 6.12
CA HIS A 17 -20.75 -11.98 5.56
C HIS A 17 -22.06 -11.23 5.86
N ASN A 18 -22.05 -9.90 5.83
CA ASN A 18 -23.31 -9.15 5.88
C ASN A 18 -23.98 -9.18 4.50
N ASP A 19 -25.31 -9.33 4.47
CA ASP A 19 -26.12 -9.29 3.25
C ASP A 19 -26.11 -7.92 2.55
N SER A 20 -25.52 -6.90 3.18
CA SER A 20 -25.41 -5.53 2.70
C SER A 20 -24.06 -4.92 3.13
N VAL A 21 -24.03 -3.65 3.52
CA VAL A 21 -22.81 -2.92 3.90
C VAL A 21 -22.16 -3.53 5.15
N GLY A 22 -20.83 -3.64 5.14
CA GLY A 22 -20.04 -3.95 6.34
C GLY A 22 -20.06 -2.81 7.37
N ILE A 23 -19.57 -1.62 7.00
CA ILE A 23 -19.65 -0.40 7.83
C ILE A 23 -20.25 0.76 7.02
N ALA A 24 -21.37 1.32 7.50
CA ALA A 24 -22.04 2.44 6.87
C ALA A 24 -21.95 3.71 7.73
N ASP A 25 -21.81 4.87 7.08
CA ASP A 25 -22.07 6.19 7.67
C ASP A 25 -21.28 6.47 8.98
N CYS A 26 -20.11 5.84 9.11
CA CYS A 26 -19.22 6.03 10.26
C CYS A 26 -18.27 7.21 10.02
N HIS A 27 -18.25 8.16 10.94
CA HIS A 27 -17.43 9.38 10.83
C HIS A 27 -16.38 9.52 11.95
N GLY A 28 -16.18 8.46 12.74
CA GLY A 28 -15.08 8.34 13.70
C GLY A 28 -13.97 7.43 13.20
N LEU A 29 -13.11 6.92 14.10
CA LEU A 29 -11.97 6.09 13.74
C LEU A 29 -12.42 4.66 13.40
N ILE A 30 -11.98 4.13 12.27
CA ILE A 30 -12.13 2.72 11.87
C ILE A 30 -10.72 2.14 11.76
N ARG A 31 -10.32 1.27 12.69
CA ARG A 31 -8.94 0.77 12.73
C ARG A 31 -8.79 -0.71 13.06
N ARG A 32 -7.87 -1.42 12.40
CA ARG A 32 -7.53 -2.82 12.76
C ARG A 32 -8.75 -3.75 12.74
N ASN A 33 -9.67 -3.53 11.82
CA ASN A 33 -10.80 -4.43 11.58
C ASN A 33 -10.52 -5.32 10.36
N ARG A 34 -11.17 -6.48 10.33
CA ARG A 34 -11.24 -7.37 9.17
C ARG A 34 -12.65 -7.27 8.60
N ILE A 35 -12.79 -6.70 7.41
CA ILE A 35 -14.07 -6.41 6.75
C ILE A 35 -14.16 -7.25 5.48
N ILE A 36 -14.88 -8.37 5.55
CA ILE A 36 -14.77 -9.45 4.56
C ILE A 36 -16.14 -9.87 4.03
N HIS A 37 -16.29 -10.08 2.72
CA HIS A 37 -17.53 -10.63 2.13
C HIS A 37 -18.81 -9.83 2.44
N ASN A 38 -18.74 -8.50 2.35
CA ASN A 38 -19.90 -7.59 2.46
C ASN A 38 -20.20 -6.93 1.09
N SER A 39 -21.23 -6.08 1.04
CA SER A 39 -21.67 -5.36 -0.15
C SER A 39 -22.14 -3.91 0.11
N PRO A 40 -21.28 -2.89 -0.07
CA PRO A 40 -19.82 -2.92 -0.08
C PRO A 40 -19.20 -3.18 1.30
N GLY A 41 -17.86 -3.21 1.38
CA GLY A 41 -17.13 -3.25 2.65
C GLY A 41 -17.43 -2.02 3.52
N LEU A 42 -17.19 -0.82 3.00
CA LEU A 42 -17.45 0.46 3.67
C LEU A 42 -18.21 1.42 2.76
N HIS A 43 -19.19 2.12 3.33
CA HIS A 43 -20.04 3.05 2.60
C HIS A 43 -20.19 4.37 3.37
N ARG A 44 -19.92 5.51 2.71
CA ARG A 44 -20.04 6.87 3.27
C ARG A 44 -19.33 7.08 4.60
N CYS A 45 -18.19 6.41 4.76
CA CYS A 45 -17.35 6.58 5.94
C CYS A 45 -16.39 7.77 5.74
N ASN A 46 -16.46 8.74 6.65
CA ASN A 46 -15.78 10.05 6.51
C ASN A 46 -14.81 10.37 7.65
N GLY A 47 -14.51 9.39 8.50
CA GLY A 47 -13.51 9.51 9.55
C GLY A 47 -12.11 9.09 9.11
N VAL A 48 -11.26 8.69 10.04
CA VAL A 48 -9.96 8.08 9.72
C VAL A 48 -10.17 6.58 9.61
N ILE A 49 -9.72 5.99 8.51
CA ILE A 49 -9.81 4.56 8.22
C ILE A 49 -8.40 4.05 8.03
N GLU A 50 -7.88 3.30 9.01
CA GLU A 50 -6.48 2.90 9.01
C GLU A 50 -6.21 1.47 9.46
N GLU A 51 -5.17 0.83 8.91
CA GLU A 51 -4.70 -0.47 9.39
C GLU A 51 -5.78 -1.56 9.37
N ASN A 52 -6.76 -1.47 8.47
CA ASN A 52 -7.80 -2.49 8.30
C ASN A 52 -7.45 -3.45 7.16
N GLU A 53 -8.03 -4.64 7.22
CA GLU A 53 -8.07 -5.59 6.12
C GLU A 53 -9.46 -5.54 5.49
N ILE A 54 -9.57 -5.10 4.24
CA ILE A 54 -10.84 -5.03 3.51
C ILE A 54 -10.76 -6.01 2.34
N LEU A 55 -11.40 -7.17 2.50
CA LEU A 55 -11.14 -8.34 1.66
C LEU A 55 -12.41 -8.88 1.01
N SER A 56 -12.35 -9.23 -0.27
CA SER A 56 -13.38 -10.05 -0.91
C SER A 56 -14.83 -9.53 -0.77
N ASN A 57 -14.99 -8.22 -0.62
CA ASN A 57 -16.29 -7.56 -0.63
C ASN A 57 -16.75 -7.37 -2.08
N VAL A 58 -18.05 -7.47 -2.33
CA VAL A 58 -18.59 -7.45 -3.69
C VAL A 58 -19.74 -6.45 -3.76
N ASN A 59 -19.62 -5.45 -4.63
CA ASN A 59 -20.71 -4.51 -4.90
C ASN A 59 -20.68 -4.08 -6.37
N ALA A 60 -21.81 -3.63 -6.92
CA ALA A 60 -21.84 -3.09 -8.27
C ALA A 60 -20.94 -1.84 -8.42
N PHE A 61 -20.79 -1.07 -7.33
CA PHE A 61 -20.10 0.21 -7.31
C PHE A 61 -19.24 0.34 -6.05
N GLY A 62 -17.95 -0.02 -6.14
CA GLY A 62 -17.06 0.03 -4.98
C GLY A 62 -17.12 -1.26 -4.16
N GLY A 63 -16.32 -2.27 -4.47
CA GLY A 63 -16.28 -3.50 -3.67
C GLY A 63 -15.85 -3.22 -2.22
N ALA A 64 -14.67 -2.62 -2.04
CA ALA A 64 -14.16 -2.27 -0.72
C ALA A 64 -14.75 -0.96 -0.16
N PHE A 65 -14.67 0.13 -0.92
CA PHE A 65 -15.08 1.46 -0.48
C PHE A 65 -16.02 2.12 -1.47
N GLN A 66 -17.14 2.63 -0.95
CA GLN A 66 -18.11 3.43 -1.71
C GLN A 66 -18.32 4.78 -1.01
N GLU A 67 -18.17 5.87 -1.76
CA GLU A 67 -18.51 7.24 -1.32
C GLU A 67 -17.84 7.69 -0.01
N CYS A 68 -16.62 7.20 0.28
CA CYS A 68 -15.89 7.56 1.49
C CYS A 68 -15.07 8.83 1.27
N GLY A 69 -15.25 9.83 2.15
CA GLY A 69 -14.56 11.13 2.08
C GLY A 69 -13.48 11.33 3.16
N GLY A 70 -13.24 10.32 3.99
CA GLY A 70 -12.28 10.36 5.10
C GLY A 70 -10.82 10.18 4.69
N THR A 71 -9.91 10.20 5.67
CA THR A 71 -8.52 9.79 5.44
C THR A 71 -8.44 8.28 5.48
N ILE A 72 -8.00 7.66 4.38
CA ILE A 72 -7.85 6.22 4.21
C ILE A 72 -6.36 5.92 4.08
N ARG A 73 -5.77 5.31 5.10
CA ARG A 73 -4.32 5.05 5.10
C ARG A 73 -3.89 3.74 5.73
N ARG A 74 -2.80 3.14 5.27
CA ARG A 74 -2.27 1.88 5.84
C ARG A 74 -3.26 0.72 5.84
N ASN A 75 -4.23 0.70 4.93
CA ASN A 75 -5.15 -0.43 4.81
C ASN A 75 -4.61 -1.43 3.77
N TYR A 76 -4.95 -2.69 3.98
CA TYR A 76 -4.75 -3.76 3.01
C TYR A 76 -6.08 -4.09 2.36
N ILE A 77 -6.19 -3.81 1.06
CA ILE A 77 -7.44 -3.79 0.31
C ILE A 77 -7.29 -4.79 -0.83
N ALA A 78 -7.81 -5.99 -0.62
CA ALA A 78 -7.53 -7.11 -1.51
C ALA A 78 -8.76 -7.88 -1.99
N ASP A 79 -8.70 -8.34 -3.23
CA ASP A 79 -9.66 -9.31 -3.78
C ASP A 79 -11.13 -8.82 -3.78
N ASN A 80 -11.37 -7.51 -3.66
CA ASN A 80 -12.71 -6.93 -3.71
C ASN A 80 -13.17 -6.79 -5.15
N VAL A 81 -14.48 -6.96 -5.38
CA VAL A 81 -15.03 -7.06 -6.72
C VAL A 81 -16.11 -6.01 -6.96
N GLY A 82 -15.86 -5.17 -7.94
CA GLY A 82 -16.85 -4.32 -8.60
C GLY A 82 -17.63 -5.20 -9.58
N ALA A 83 -18.65 -5.92 -9.10
CA ALA A 83 -19.50 -6.78 -9.91
C ALA A 83 -20.98 -6.53 -9.58
N GLY A 84 -21.80 -6.38 -10.62
CA GLY A 84 -23.24 -6.34 -10.46
C GLY A 84 -23.75 -7.72 -10.02
N VAL A 85 -23.98 -7.92 -8.72
CA VAL A 85 -24.64 -9.14 -8.24
C VAL A 85 -26.15 -8.94 -8.36
N PHE A 86 -26.75 -9.55 -9.40
CA PHE A 86 -28.06 -10.25 -9.43
C PHE A 86 -28.40 -10.61 -10.88
N GLY A 87 -27.65 -11.56 -11.45
CA GLY A 87 -28.00 -12.17 -12.75
C GLY A 87 -26.92 -13.13 -13.26
N PRO A 88 -27.29 -14.17 -14.04
CA PRO A 88 -26.31 -15.02 -14.72
C PRO A 88 -25.43 -14.16 -15.63
N VAL A 89 -24.15 -14.52 -15.72
CA VAL A 89 -23.05 -13.93 -16.52
C VAL A 89 -23.33 -13.76 -18.03
N THR A 90 -24.57 -13.97 -18.48
CA THR A 90 -25.02 -13.84 -19.87
C THR A 90 -25.74 -12.53 -20.17
N ASN A 91 -25.97 -11.64 -19.19
CA ASN A 91 -26.64 -10.36 -19.43
C ASN A 91 -25.65 -9.16 -19.47
N PRO A 92 -25.41 -8.53 -20.63
CA PRO A 92 -24.44 -7.45 -20.82
C PRO A 92 -24.82 -6.10 -20.18
N LEU A 93 -25.83 -6.04 -19.31
CA LEU A 93 -26.29 -4.83 -18.60
C LEU A 93 -25.71 -4.66 -17.19
N PHE A 94 -24.93 -5.63 -16.68
CA PHE A 94 -24.38 -5.58 -15.33
C PHE A 94 -22.95 -5.05 -15.33
N VAL A 95 -22.83 -3.73 -15.26
CA VAL A 95 -21.56 -3.00 -15.26
C VAL A 95 -21.05 -2.76 -13.84
N GLY A 96 -20.22 -3.67 -13.35
CA GLY A 96 -19.48 -3.53 -12.10
C GLY A 96 -18.23 -2.68 -12.25
N ARG A 97 -18.04 -1.71 -11.34
CA ARG A 97 -16.99 -0.68 -11.42
C ARG A 97 -16.36 -0.45 -10.05
N GLY A 98 -15.07 -0.12 -10.00
CA GLY A 98 -14.41 0.19 -8.72
C GLY A 98 -14.33 -1.01 -7.79
N GLY A 99 -13.50 -2.02 -8.07
CA GLY A 99 -13.31 -3.13 -7.13
C GLY A 99 -12.80 -2.66 -5.77
N GLY A 100 -11.80 -1.80 -5.77
CA GLY A 100 -11.31 -1.12 -4.57
C GLY A 100 -12.22 0.04 -4.16
N PHE A 101 -12.16 1.14 -4.88
CA PHE A 101 -12.76 2.42 -4.51
C PHE A 101 -13.71 2.95 -5.57
N PHE A 102 -14.86 3.45 -5.12
CA PHE A 102 -15.83 4.14 -5.96
C PHE A 102 -16.25 5.46 -5.32
N PHE A 103 -16.09 6.59 -6.02
CA PHE A 103 -16.45 7.93 -5.55
C PHE A 103 -15.84 8.33 -4.19
N CYS A 104 -14.62 7.87 -3.90
CA CYS A 104 -13.92 8.26 -2.69
C CYS A 104 -13.18 9.58 -2.91
N ASN A 105 -13.46 10.57 -2.07
CA ASN A 105 -13.03 11.96 -2.27
C ASN A 105 -12.09 12.49 -1.18
N GLY A 106 -11.70 11.64 -0.22
CA GLY A 106 -10.74 11.97 0.82
C GLY A 106 -9.29 11.67 0.44
N LEU A 107 -8.38 11.80 1.40
CA LEU A 107 -6.98 11.42 1.24
C LEU A 107 -6.84 9.89 1.26
N ILE A 108 -6.26 9.31 0.22
CA ILE A 108 -5.95 7.89 0.11
C ILE A 108 -4.42 7.75 0.03
N GLU A 109 -3.79 7.33 1.13
CA GLU A 109 -2.32 7.29 1.23
C GLU A 109 -1.76 6.03 1.89
N SER A 110 -0.56 5.59 1.53
CA SER A 110 0.12 4.46 2.18
C SER A 110 -0.75 3.19 2.27
N ASN A 111 -1.62 2.92 1.30
CA ASN A 111 -2.40 1.67 1.26
C ASN A 111 -1.79 0.66 0.29
N ILE A 112 -2.07 -0.61 0.54
CA ILE A 112 -1.82 -1.71 -0.39
C ILE A 112 -3.15 -2.09 -1.03
N VAL A 113 -3.26 -1.94 -2.34
CA VAL A 113 -4.50 -2.16 -3.11
C VAL A 113 -4.23 -3.22 -4.15
N VAL A 114 -4.66 -4.45 -3.91
CA VAL A 114 -4.20 -5.60 -4.71
C VAL A 114 -5.32 -6.53 -5.14
N ARG A 115 -5.26 -7.08 -6.35
CA ARG A 115 -6.23 -8.10 -6.82
C ARG A 115 -7.69 -7.69 -6.77
N ASN A 116 -7.99 -6.40 -6.63
CA ASN A 116 -9.35 -5.92 -6.78
C ASN A 116 -9.74 -5.96 -8.25
N ARG A 117 -10.99 -6.33 -8.53
CA ARG A 117 -11.45 -6.59 -9.90
C ARG A 117 -12.67 -5.76 -10.22
N ALA A 118 -12.82 -5.37 -11.48
CA ALA A 118 -14.06 -4.80 -11.99
C ALA A 118 -14.43 -5.44 -13.33
N SER A 119 -15.72 -5.47 -13.68
CA SER A 119 -16.15 -6.01 -14.97
C SER A 119 -15.94 -5.02 -16.13
N GLU A 120 -16.03 -3.72 -15.85
CA GLU A 120 -15.76 -2.67 -16.84
C GLU A 120 -14.45 -1.97 -16.51
N ASP A 121 -14.48 -0.92 -15.70
CA ASP A 121 -13.36 0.00 -15.56
C ASP A 121 -12.99 0.31 -14.11
N GLY A 122 -11.76 0.76 -13.92
CA GLY A 122 -11.25 1.31 -12.67
C GLY A 122 -11.23 0.26 -11.57
N ALA A 123 -10.59 -0.89 -11.82
CA ALA A 123 -10.60 -2.01 -10.88
C ALA A 123 -10.11 -1.64 -9.48
N ALA A 124 -9.12 -0.73 -9.37
CA ALA A 124 -8.71 -0.18 -8.10
C ALA A 124 -9.49 1.10 -7.75
N PHE A 125 -9.56 2.06 -8.67
CA PHE A 125 -10.15 3.38 -8.42
C PHE A 125 -11.09 3.81 -9.55
N HIS A 126 -12.33 4.14 -9.19
CA HIS A 126 -13.31 4.67 -10.14
C HIS A 126 -13.97 5.94 -9.59
N ARG A 127 -13.84 7.05 -10.32
CA ARG A 127 -14.39 8.38 -9.98
C ARG A 127 -13.97 8.93 -8.62
N CYS A 128 -12.75 8.66 -8.21
CA CYS A 128 -12.20 9.23 -6.97
C CYS A 128 -11.69 10.66 -7.22
N GLY A 129 -12.15 11.62 -6.43
CA GLY A 129 -11.79 13.04 -6.56
C GLY A 129 -10.74 13.52 -5.55
N GLY A 130 -10.38 12.70 -4.56
CA GLY A 130 -9.41 13.04 -3.52
C GLY A 130 -7.95 12.80 -3.93
N THR A 131 -7.01 13.19 -3.07
CA THR A 131 -5.59 12.93 -3.29
C THR A 131 -5.28 11.45 -3.10
N ILE A 132 -4.66 10.82 -4.10
CA ILE A 132 -4.22 9.42 -4.10
C ILE A 132 -2.70 9.41 -4.20
N ARG A 133 -2.01 9.10 -3.10
CA ARG A 133 -0.54 9.16 -3.08
C ARG A 133 0.13 8.10 -2.25
N ASN A 134 1.38 7.75 -2.57
CA ASN A 134 2.16 6.81 -1.78
C ASN A 134 1.44 5.46 -1.59
N ASN A 135 0.67 4.98 -2.57
CA ASN A 135 0.02 3.67 -2.50
C ASN A 135 0.77 2.66 -3.38
N THR A 136 0.72 1.39 -2.98
CA THR A 136 1.19 0.26 -3.81
C THR A 136 -0.04 -0.45 -4.38
N ILE A 137 -0.21 -0.36 -5.70
CA ILE A 137 -1.42 -0.77 -6.41
C ILE A 137 -1.02 -1.86 -7.42
N VAL A 138 -1.28 -3.12 -7.06
CA VAL A 138 -0.71 -4.28 -7.77
C VAL A 138 -1.78 -5.23 -8.25
N ASN A 139 -1.73 -5.65 -9.52
CA ASN A 139 -2.56 -6.71 -10.08
C ASN A 139 -4.06 -6.44 -9.86
N ASN A 140 -4.57 -5.27 -10.28
CA ASN A 140 -6.01 -4.96 -10.20
C ASN A 140 -6.61 -5.02 -11.60
N PRO A 141 -7.10 -6.19 -12.06
CA PRO A 141 -7.54 -6.36 -13.43
C PRO A 141 -8.98 -5.94 -13.65
N THR A 142 -9.27 -5.50 -14.87
CA THR A 142 -10.61 -5.32 -15.42
C THR A 142 -10.93 -6.46 -16.40
N GLN A 143 -12.21 -6.83 -16.55
CA GLN A 143 -12.60 -7.81 -17.59
C GLN A 143 -12.61 -7.19 -18.99
N ARG A 144 -12.89 -5.89 -19.09
CA ARG A 144 -12.85 -5.11 -20.33
C ARG A 144 -11.78 -4.03 -20.19
N GLY A 145 -10.77 -4.04 -21.06
CA GLY A 145 -9.61 -3.17 -20.95
C GLY A 145 -8.72 -3.50 -19.74
N GLN A 146 -7.88 -2.56 -19.33
CA GLN A 146 -6.89 -2.74 -18.24
C GLN A 146 -6.87 -1.58 -17.23
N SER A 147 -7.93 -0.76 -17.20
CA SER A 147 -7.95 0.48 -16.41
C SER A 147 -7.96 0.19 -14.90
N VAL A 148 -6.86 0.53 -14.23
CA VAL A 148 -6.74 0.52 -12.76
C VAL A 148 -7.42 1.75 -12.18
N PHE A 149 -7.22 2.90 -12.85
CA PHE A 149 -7.86 4.16 -12.55
C PHE A 149 -8.82 4.54 -13.68
N TYR A 150 -10.04 4.94 -13.31
CA TYR A 150 -11.02 5.44 -14.24
C TYR A 150 -11.69 6.73 -13.75
N SER A 151 -11.59 7.80 -14.54
CA SER A 151 -12.22 9.11 -14.30
C SER A 151 -11.91 9.70 -12.91
N CYS A 152 -10.70 9.47 -12.39
CA CYS A 152 -10.25 9.99 -11.10
C CYS A 152 -9.71 11.41 -11.26
N LYS A 153 -10.38 12.40 -10.66
CA LYS A 153 -10.10 13.83 -10.89
C LYS A 153 -9.21 14.47 -9.82
N GLY A 154 -8.82 13.73 -8.80
CA GLY A 154 -7.90 14.20 -7.76
C GLY A 154 -6.43 14.15 -8.19
N SER A 155 -5.52 14.57 -7.31
CA SER A 155 -4.07 14.45 -7.55
C SER A 155 -3.61 13.00 -7.38
N ILE A 156 -2.87 12.47 -8.34
CA ILE A 156 -2.35 11.09 -8.34
C ILE A 156 -0.82 11.17 -8.43
N TRP A 157 -0.10 10.76 -7.38
CA TRP A 157 1.35 10.89 -7.38
C TRP A 157 2.05 9.98 -6.38
N ASN A 158 3.35 9.71 -6.56
CA ASN A 158 4.12 8.79 -5.70
C ASN A 158 3.52 7.38 -5.57
N ASN A 159 2.72 6.91 -6.52
CA ASN A 159 2.13 5.57 -6.46
C ASN A 159 2.97 4.59 -7.28
N ILE A 160 2.97 3.32 -6.86
CA ILE A 160 3.39 2.20 -7.71
C ILE A 160 2.13 1.60 -8.32
N ILE A 161 2.01 1.62 -9.65
CA ILE A 161 0.88 1.10 -10.42
C ILE A 161 1.41 -0.01 -11.33
N TYR A 162 1.17 -1.25 -10.94
CA TYR A 162 1.80 -2.44 -11.53
C TYR A 162 0.75 -3.56 -11.69
N GLN A 163 0.79 -4.33 -12.77
CA GLN A 163 -0.10 -5.49 -12.99
C GLN A 163 0.59 -6.84 -12.79
N GLY A 164 1.92 -6.86 -12.72
CA GLY A 164 2.70 -8.07 -12.48
C GLY A 164 3.77 -8.31 -13.54
N GLU A 165 4.78 -9.11 -13.20
CA GLU A 165 5.82 -9.50 -14.14
C GLU A 165 5.23 -10.33 -15.30
N GLY A 166 5.65 -10.02 -16.53
CA GLY A 166 5.20 -10.73 -17.73
C GLY A 166 3.76 -10.40 -18.16
N VAL A 167 3.06 -9.48 -17.49
CA VAL A 167 1.76 -8.98 -17.93
C VAL A 167 1.95 -7.92 -19.01
N GLU A 168 1.41 -8.18 -20.21
CA GLU A 168 1.39 -7.23 -21.31
C GLU A 168 0.31 -6.17 -21.09
N ILE A 169 0.70 -4.90 -21.23
CA ILE A 169 -0.19 -3.74 -21.07
C ILE A 169 -0.51 -3.20 -22.47
N GLU A 170 -1.69 -3.53 -22.96
CA GLU A 170 -2.25 -3.08 -24.23
C GLU A 170 -2.99 -1.74 -24.07
N ASP A 171 -3.67 -1.56 -22.94
CA ASP A 171 -4.44 -0.36 -22.60
C ASP A 171 -3.82 0.40 -21.42
N PRO A 172 -3.89 1.75 -21.39
CA PRO A 172 -3.38 2.53 -20.27
C PRO A 172 -4.00 2.13 -18.92
N LEU A 173 -3.15 1.85 -17.93
CA LEU A 173 -3.59 1.56 -16.55
C LEU A 173 -4.27 2.76 -15.88
N VAL A 174 -3.96 3.97 -16.34
CA VAL A 174 -4.64 5.21 -15.95
C VAL A 174 -5.33 5.76 -17.19
N ASP A 175 -6.67 5.81 -17.14
CA ASP A 175 -7.46 6.25 -18.28
C ASP A 175 -7.27 7.76 -18.58
N SER A 176 -7.65 8.17 -19.78
CA SER A 176 -7.49 9.55 -20.26
C SER A 176 -8.43 10.56 -19.59
N GLU A 177 -9.50 10.12 -18.92
CA GLU A 177 -10.30 11.00 -18.08
C GLU A 177 -9.71 11.18 -16.67
N SER A 178 -8.80 10.34 -16.22
CA SER A 178 -8.13 10.57 -14.94
C SER A 178 -7.12 11.72 -15.03
N SER A 179 -6.86 12.38 -13.90
CA SER A 179 -5.77 13.34 -13.78
C SER A 179 -4.45 12.68 -14.12
N ASN A 180 -3.56 13.41 -14.81
CA ASN A 180 -2.25 12.90 -15.17
C ASN A 180 -1.43 12.58 -13.89
N PRO A 181 -0.94 11.34 -13.72
CA PRO A 181 -0.10 11.01 -12.59
C PRO A 181 1.24 11.76 -12.63
N SER A 182 1.87 11.99 -11.47
CA SER A 182 3.22 12.54 -11.38
C SER A 182 4.10 11.77 -10.39
N GLY A 183 5.38 11.56 -10.73
CA GLY A 183 6.31 10.81 -9.88
C GLY A 183 5.82 9.39 -9.55
N CYS A 184 5.10 8.72 -10.46
CA CYS A 184 4.63 7.35 -10.28
C CYS A 184 5.47 6.35 -11.08
N LEU A 185 5.55 5.13 -10.59
CA LEU A 185 5.88 3.98 -11.42
C LEU A 185 4.58 3.47 -12.05
N ILE A 186 4.56 3.35 -13.38
CA ILE A 186 3.39 2.88 -14.13
C ILE A 186 3.85 1.85 -15.16
N GLN A 187 3.43 0.60 -15.01
CA GLN A 187 3.73 -0.45 -15.97
C GLN A 187 3.05 -0.17 -17.32
N GLY A 188 3.78 -0.35 -18.41
CA GLY A 188 3.26 -0.14 -19.76
C GLY A 188 3.09 1.34 -20.11
N LEU A 189 3.93 2.23 -19.56
CA LEU A 189 3.82 3.66 -19.80
C LEU A 189 4.13 3.98 -21.27
N GLN A 190 3.09 4.20 -22.08
CA GLN A 190 3.16 4.35 -23.54
C GLN A 190 3.80 5.66 -24.08
N THR A 191 4.66 6.32 -23.29
CA THR A 191 5.36 7.60 -23.54
C THR A 191 4.53 8.89 -23.32
N GLY A 192 5.09 9.76 -22.47
CA GLY A 192 4.45 10.98 -21.95
C GLY A 192 4.98 11.41 -20.57
N GLY A 193 6.16 10.90 -20.16
CA GLY A 193 6.77 11.05 -18.82
C GLY A 193 7.22 12.46 -18.43
N SER A 194 6.52 13.51 -18.88
CA SER A 194 6.84 14.91 -18.55
C SER A 194 6.62 15.28 -17.07
N SER A 195 6.09 14.36 -16.26
CA SER A 195 5.78 14.55 -14.84
C SER A 195 6.58 13.66 -13.89
N GLY A 196 7.71 13.09 -14.34
CA GLY A 196 8.58 12.25 -13.51
C GLY A 196 8.09 10.79 -13.36
N ASN A 197 7.13 10.36 -14.16
CA ASN A 197 6.69 8.96 -14.19
C ASN A 197 7.70 8.08 -14.92
N PHE A 198 7.79 6.81 -14.54
CA PHE A 198 8.69 5.85 -15.16
C PHE A 198 8.08 4.44 -15.19
N ASP A 199 8.65 3.59 -16.05
CA ASP A 199 8.22 2.21 -16.27
C ASP A 199 9.43 1.29 -16.11
N LEU A 200 9.63 0.83 -14.89
CA LEU A 200 10.64 -0.16 -14.53
C LEU A 200 10.00 -1.15 -13.55
N PRO A 201 10.49 -2.40 -13.45
CA PRO A 201 10.00 -3.33 -12.45
C PRO A 201 10.18 -2.78 -11.03
N PRO A 202 9.15 -2.82 -10.15
CA PRO A 202 9.27 -2.31 -8.78
C PRO A 202 10.29 -3.04 -7.90
N LEU A 203 10.66 -4.28 -8.25
CA LEU A 203 11.54 -5.17 -7.46
C LEU A 203 11.04 -5.32 -6.01
N PHE A 204 9.86 -5.93 -5.85
CA PHE A 204 9.30 -6.30 -4.56
C PHE A 204 10.03 -7.48 -3.93
N VAL A 205 10.03 -7.60 -2.60
CA VAL A 205 10.64 -8.74 -1.88
C VAL A 205 9.98 -10.07 -2.27
N ASP A 206 8.66 -10.16 -2.23
CA ASP A 206 7.89 -11.35 -2.64
C ASP A 206 6.46 -10.95 -3.06
N GLU A 207 6.29 -10.57 -4.34
CA GLU A 207 4.96 -10.21 -4.88
C GLU A 207 3.92 -11.34 -4.76
N PRO A 208 4.21 -12.60 -5.12
CA PRO A 208 3.28 -13.71 -4.93
C PRO A 208 2.89 -13.96 -3.46
N GLY A 209 3.81 -13.70 -2.53
CA GLY A 209 3.60 -13.79 -1.08
C GLY A 209 2.98 -12.55 -0.43
N ASP A 210 2.50 -11.56 -1.21
CA ASP A 210 1.95 -10.29 -0.72
C ASP A 210 2.94 -9.39 0.04
N ASP A 211 4.25 -9.58 -0.17
CA ASP A 211 5.32 -8.75 0.38
C ASP A 211 5.80 -7.72 -0.63
N TYR A 212 5.14 -6.56 -0.58
CA TYR A 212 5.40 -5.43 -1.47
C TYR A 212 6.45 -4.44 -0.94
N ARG A 213 7.25 -4.83 0.05
CA ARG A 213 8.43 -4.06 0.44
C ARG A 213 9.44 -4.04 -0.70
N LEU A 214 10.24 -2.99 -0.77
CA LEU A 214 11.21 -2.78 -1.85
C LEU A 214 12.52 -3.53 -1.58
N GLN A 215 13.08 -4.17 -2.60
CA GLN A 215 14.44 -4.72 -2.54
C GLN A 215 15.51 -3.60 -2.58
N PRO A 216 16.75 -3.83 -2.10
CA PRO A 216 17.84 -2.83 -2.02
C PRO A 216 18.24 -2.11 -3.32
N HIS A 217 17.77 -2.57 -4.48
CA HIS A 217 18.06 -1.98 -5.79
C HIS A 217 16.80 -1.59 -6.55
N SER A 218 15.66 -1.53 -5.87
CA SER A 218 14.41 -1.11 -6.48
C SER A 218 14.55 0.29 -7.11
N PRO A 219 14.02 0.49 -8.33
CA PRO A 219 13.99 1.81 -8.95
C PRO A 219 12.99 2.75 -8.25
N CYS A 220 12.19 2.27 -7.31
CA CYS A 220 11.26 3.07 -6.52
C CYS A 220 11.94 3.83 -5.37
N ILE A 221 13.15 3.43 -5.01
CA ILE A 221 13.89 4.02 -3.89
C ILE A 221 14.41 5.42 -4.29
N ASP A 222 14.26 6.39 -3.39
CA ASP A 222 14.70 7.79 -3.55
C ASP A 222 14.11 8.48 -4.80
N ARG A 223 12.88 8.13 -5.16
CA ARG A 223 12.17 8.68 -6.35
C ARG A 223 10.89 9.44 -6.04
N GLY A 224 10.38 9.37 -4.82
CA GLY A 224 9.16 10.05 -4.40
C GLY A 224 9.39 11.53 -4.14
N GLY A 225 8.32 12.33 -4.15
CA GLY A 225 8.32 13.67 -3.59
C GLY A 225 7.93 13.69 -2.10
N ASP A 226 8.34 14.72 -1.36
CA ASP A 226 7.84 14.96 0.00
C ASP A 226 6.32 15.21 -0.03
N SER A 227 5.59 14.35 0.67
CA SER A 227 4.13 14.39 0.76
C SER A 227 3.59 14.89 2.08
N GLY A 228 4.47 15.19 3.04
CA GLY A 228 4.11 15.46 4.42
C GLY A 228 3.61 14.24 5.20
N ALA A 229 3.56 13.04 4.59
CA ALA A 229 3.36 11.80 5.32
C ALA A 229 4.60 11.49 6.16
N THR A 230 4.41 11.31 7.46
CA THR A 230 5.49 11.02 8.39
C THR A 230 5.81 9.54 8.48
N GLU A 231 4.85 8.67 8.11
CA GLU A 231 4.95 7.22 8.27
C GLU A 231 4.52 6.49 6.98
N ASP A 232 5.17 5.36 6.70
CA ASP A 232 4.83 4.42 5.64
C ASP A 232 3.73 3.44 6.07
N TYR A 233 3.50 2.38 5.28
CA TYR A 233 2.50 1.35 5.58
C TYR A 233 2.78 0.57 6.88
N ASP A 234 4.04 0.29 7.20
CA ASP A 234 4.44 -0.44 8.42
C ASP A 234 4.56 0.49 9.64
N GLY A 235 4.38 1.80 9.44
CA GLY A 235 4.58 2.81 10.47
C GLY A 235 6.04 3.24 10.61
N ASN A 236 6.90 2.91 9.65
CA ASN A 236 8.28 3.39 9.62
C ASN A 236 8.33 4.85 9.15
N PRO A 237 9.31 5.64 9.61
CA PRO A 237 9.54 6.99 9.10
C PRO A 237 9.73 7.01 7.58
N ARG A 238 9.17 8.04 6.94
CA ARG A 238 9.48 8.39 5.54
C ARG A 238 10.60 9.43 5.46
N GLY A 239 11.25 9.55 4.31
CA GLY A 239 12.38 10.45 4.09
C GLY A 239 13.72 9.81 4.45
N VAL A 240 13.86 8.50 4.24
CA VAL A 240 15.10 7.76 4.51
C VAL A 240 15.85 7.57 3.19
N ASP A 241 17.06 8.13 3.08
CA ASP A 241 17.93 7.94 1.90
C ASP A 241 18.34 6.47 1.77
N GLY A 242 17.75 5.78 0.81
CA GLY A 242 17.86 4.34 0.66
C GLY A 242 19.02 3.89 -0.24
N THR A 243 19.55 4.76 -1.10
CA THR A 243 20.56 4.39 -2.09
C THR A 243 21.95 4.97 -1.82
N SER A 244 22.10 5.94 -0.90
CA SER A 244 23.35 6.68 -0.68
C SER A 244 23.97 7.22 -1.98
N ARG A 245 23.18 7.36 -3.06
CA ARG A 245 23.68 7.72 -4.39
C ARG A 245 23.98 9.21 -4.41
N PRO A 246 25.23 9.63 -4.68
CA PRO A 246 25.53 11.04 -4.85
C PRO A 246 24.71 11.62 -6.01
N GLY A 247 23.81 12.56 -5.71
CA GLY A 247 23.01 13.27 -6.71
C GLY A 247 21.55 12.85 -6.85
N THR A 248 21.03 11.92 -6.03
CA THR A 248 19.58 11.85 -5.78
C THR A 248 19.21 13.01 -4.85
N THR A 249 18.22 13.82 -5.24
CA THR A 249 17.75 14.94 -4.39
C THR A 249 16.55 14.55 -3.54
N SER A 250 16.00 13.35 -3.74
CA SER A 250 14.92 12.83 -2.91
C SER A 250 15.46 11.78 -1.95
N GLN A 251 14.89 11.78 -0.75
CA GLN A 251 15.07 10.76 0.29
C GLN A 251 13.77 9.96 0.48
N PHE A 252 12.77 10.18 -0.38
CA PHE A 252 11.45 9.57 -0.26
C PHE A 252 11.28 8.49 -1.30
N ASP A 253 10.64 7.40 -0.92
CA ASP A 253 10.27 6.34 -1.84
C ASP A 253 8.87 6.56 -2.40
N ILE A 254 8.64 6.02 -3.59
CA ILE A 254 7.28 5.90 -4.12
C ILE A 254 6.63 4.60 -3.61
N GLY A 255 5.30 4.62 -3.48
CA GLY A 255 4.53 3.49 -2.99
C GLY A 255 4.27 3.51 -1.48
N ALA A 256 3.68 2.42 -1.01
CA ALA A 256 3.19 2.28 0.36
C ALA A 256 4.31 2.13 1.39
N PHE A 257 5.48 1.62 1.00
CA PHE A 257 6.61 1.34 1.87
C PHE A 257 7.74 2.32 1.63
N GLU A 258 8.51 2.59 2.68
CA GLU A 258 9.78 3.27 2.60
C GLU A 258 10.90 2.27 2.87
N TYR A 259 11.80 2.09 1.91
CA TYR A 259 13.01 1.30 2.08
C TYR A 259 13.90 2.01 3.11
N GLN A 260 14.03 1.40 4.28
CA GLN A 260 14.82 1.99 5.36
C GLN A 260 16.34 1.84 5.13
N GLY A 261 16.81 1.63 3.90
CA GLY A 261 18.17 1.17 3.64
C GLY A 261 18.34 -0.32 3.95
N PRO A 262 19.58 -0.84 4.01
CA PRO A 262 19.88 -2.17 4.57
C PRO A 262 19.46 -2.36 6.05
N TYR A 263 18.59 -1.50 6.60
CA TYR A 263 18.21 -1.45 8.01
C TYR A 263 16.88 -2.12 8.38
N VAL A 264 16.28 -2.97 7.53
CA VAL A 264 15.14 -3.82 7.93
C VAL A 264 15.48 -5.33 7.97
N GLN A 265 16.76 -5.65 8.01
CA GLN A 265 17.26 -6.89 8.62
C GLN A 265 18.37 -6.59 9.64
N ALA A 266 18.48 -5.35 10.14
CA ALA A 266 19.58 -4.94 11.03
C ALA A 266 19.69 -5.86 12.26
N GLY A 267 18.55 -6.28 12.81
CA GLY A 267 18.51 -7.22 13.93
C GLY A 267 18.56 -8.71 13.57
N ASP A 268 18.41 -9.10 12.29
CA ASP A 268 18.49 -10.50 11.81
C ASP A 268 19.90 -10.74 11.25
N LEU A 269 20.87 -10.72 12.15
CA LEU A 269 22.28 -10.93 11.86
C LEU A 269 22.59 -12.36 11.40
N SER A 270 21.73 -13.31 11.72
CA SER A 270 21.83 -14.73 11.39
C SER A 270 21.18 -15.10 10.06
N GLY A 271 20.32 -14.22 9.51
CA GLY A 271 19.62 -14.41 8.24
C GLY A 271 18.49 -15.44 8.33
N ASN A 272 17.93 -15.68 9.52
CA ASN A 272 16.87 -16.66 9.76
C ASN A 272 15.45 -16.06 9.63
N GLY A 273 15.35 -14.76 9.34
CA GLY A 273 14.10 -14.03 9.15
C GLY A 273 13.47 -13.48 10.43
N ILE A 274 14.12 -13.60 11.59
CA ILE A 274 13.59 -13.19 12.91
C ILE A 274 14.75 -12.71 13.82
N PRO A 275 14.78 -11.43 14.24
CA PRO A 275 15.70 -10.99 15.30
C PRO A 275 15.47 -11.74 16.61
N ASP A 276 16.41 -12.58 17.02
CA ASP A 276 16.31 -13.51 18.14
C ASP A 276 17.65 -13.66 18.91
N PRO A 277 17.73 -14.50 19.96
CA PRO A 277 18.96 -14.71 20.73
C PRO A 277 20.21 -15.09 19.91
N MET A 278 20.05 -15.68 18.72
CA MET A 278 21.15 -15.97 17.79
C MET A 278 21.76 -14.67 17.26
N ASP A 279 20.93 -13.68 16.96
CA ASP A 279 21.40 -12.39 16.47
C ASP A 279 22.09 -11.60 17.57
N LEU A 280 21.57 -11.64 18.80
CA LEU A 280 22.26 -11.05 19.96
C LEU A 280 23.62 -11.71 20.22
N PHE A 281 23.75 -13.01 19.96
CA PHE A 281 25.02 -13.71 20.05
C PHE A 281 26.02 -13.27 18.98
N ILE A 282 25.55 -12.99 17.76
CA ILE A 282 26.38 -12.44 16.68
C ILE A 282 26.78 -11.00 17.02
N PHE A 283 25.84 -10.18 17.48
CA PHE A 283 26.05 -8.79 17.88
C PHE A 283 27.09 -8.65 19.00
N GLN A 284 27.04 -9.53 20.01
CA GLN A 284 27.97 -9.48 21.14
C GLN A 284 29.44 -9.62 20.71
N LYS A 285 29.73 -10.31 19.60
CA LYS A 285 31.12 -10.54 19.16
C LYS A 285 31.85 -9.25 18.83
N ASP A 286 31.13 -8.25 18.32
CA ASP A 286 31.71 -7.02 17.81
C ASP A 286 31.42 -5.83 18.74
N TRP A 287 30.88 -6.09 19.94
CA TRP A 287 30.51 -5.06 20.91
C TRP A 287 31.71 -4.19 21.32
N MET A 288 31.54 -2.87 21.25
CA MET A 288 32.55 -1.84 21.54
C MET A 288 33.73 -1.82 20.56
N GLU A 289 33.63 -2.48 19.42
CA GLU A 289 34.61 -2.32 18.34
C GLU A 289 34.40 -0.99 17.60
N THR A 290 35.52 -0.41 17.15
CA THR A 290 35.53 0.76 16.25
C THR A 290 35.90 0.28 14.86
N THR A 291 35.07 0.55 13.87
CA THR A 291 35.22 -0.01 12.53
C THR A 291 34.96 1.05 11.46
N ASN A 292 35.79 1.02 10.41
CA ASN A 292 35.62 1.81 9.18
C ASN A 292 34.98 0.97 8.04
N ALA A 293 34.58 -0.26 8.33
CA ALA A 293 34.04 -1.22 7.37
C ALA A 293 32.56 -1.50 7.67
N SER A 294 31.80 -1.83 6.63
CA SER A 294 30.41 -2.30 6.75
C SER A 294 30.40 -3.69 7.41
N VAL A 295 30.33 -3.72 8.74
CA VAL A 295 30.08 -4.94 9.53
C VAL A 295 28.58 -5.03 9.79
N SER A 296 27.98 -6.22 9.67
CA SER A 296 26.52 -6.39 9.82
C SER A 296 25.99 -5.96 11.19
N THR A 297 26.86 -5.99 12.21
CA THR A 297 26.61 -5.58 13.60
C THR A 297 26.65 -4.06 13.82
N HIS A 298 27.16 -3.30 12.85
CA HIS A 298 27.17 -1.83 12.88
C HIS A 298 25.90 -1.31 12.21
N MET A 299 24.87 -1.11 13.01
CA MET A 299 23.48 -0.88 12.58
C MET A 299 23.07 0.60 12.56
N ASN A 300 23.90 1.53 13.01
CA ASN A 300 23.62 2.97 12.93
C ASN A 300 24.68 3.77 12.13
N TRP A 301 25.75 3.11 11.70
CA TRP A 301 26.89 3.65 10.96
C TRP A 301 27.61 4.85 11.58
N ASP A 302 27.60 5.01 12.90
CA ASP A 302 28.26 6.12 13.60
C ASP A 302 29.79 5.94 13.85
N GLY A 303 30.36 4.85 13.31
CA GLY A 303 31.75 4.43 13.47
C GLY A 303 32.05 3.55 14.70
N LYS A 304 31.04 3.20 15.50
CA LYS A 304 31.16 2.37 16.71
C LYS A 304 30.03 1.35 16.78
N ILE A 305 30.29 0.23 17.44
CA ILE A 305 29.24 -0.73 17.79
C ILE A 305 28.91 -0.53 19.27
N ASP A 306 27.79 0.13 19.56
CA ASP A 306 27.41 0.54 20.90
C ASP A 306 25.92 0.35 21.23
N ALA A 307 25.46 0.99 22.31
CA ALA A 307 24.09 0.88 22.79
C ALA A 307 23.05 1.35 21.76
N LEU A 308 23.40 2.23 20.83
CA LEU A 308 22.51 2.67 19.76
C LEU A 308 22.30 1.56 18.73
N ASP A 309 23.31 0.75 18.41
CA ASP A 309 23.14 -0.44 17.57
C ASP A 309 22.32 -1.51 18.29
N LEU A 310 22.48 -1.66 19.60
CA LEU A 310 21.67 -2.58 20.40
C LEU A 310 20.18 -2.18 20.42
N VAL A 311 19.88 -0.88 20.45
CA VAL A 311 18.50 -0.39 20.33
C VAL A 311 17.90 -0.81 18.99
N ILE A 312 18.70 -0.81 17.92
CA ILE A 312 18.26 -1.22 16.58
C ILE A 312 18.05 -2.73 16.52
N LEU A 313 18.97 -3.53 17.07
CA LEU A 313 18.82 -4.98 17.21
C LEU A 313 17.52 -5.35 17.96
N MET A 314 17.21 -4.62 19.04
CA MET A 314 16.06 -4.93 19.89
C MET A 314 14.72 -4.35 19.41
N ARG A 315 14.72 -3.46 18.43
CA ARG A 315 13.51 -2.76 17.93
C ARG A 315 12.40 -3.74 17.53
N ASP A 316 12.79 -4.81 16.84
CA ASP A 316 11.90 -5.84 16.30
C ASP A 316 12.19 -7.24 16.89
N TRP A 317 12.67 -7.27 18.14
CA TRP A 317 12.98 -8.50 18.86
C TRP A 317 11.81 -9.49 18.88
N LEU A 318 12.07 -10.72 18.43
CA LEU A 318 11.11 -11.82 18.28
C LEU A 318 9.91 -11.49 17.38
N LYS A 319 9.96 -10.39 16.63
CA LYS A 319 8.96 -10.13 15.59
C LYS A 319 9.43 -10.82 14.34
N THR A 320 8.75 -11.90 13.98
CA THR A 320 8.76 -12.39 12.61
C THR A 320 8.39 -11.23 11.69
N ILE A 321 9.22 -10.97 10.68
CA ILE A 321 8.76 -10.20 9.53
C ILE A 321 7.43 -10.84 9.11
N PRO A 322 6.32 -10.07 9.02
CA PRO A 322 5.08 -10.65 8.59
C PRO A 322 5.22 -11.06 7.13
N SER A 323 5.51 -12.33 6.87
CA SER A 323 4.66 -13.01 5.91
C SER A 323 3.27 -12.88 6.51
N ARG A 324 2.35 -12.21 5.80
CA ARG A 324 0.96 -12.19 6.27
C ARG A 324 0.49 -13.65 6.48
N PRO A 325 -0.38 -13.88 7.46
CA PRO A 325 -0.57 -15.17 8.11
C PRO A 325 -1.08 -16.21 7.12
N TYR A 326 -0.19 -17.08 6.69
CA TYR A 326 -0.53 -18.45 6.32
C TYR A 326 0.22 -19.39 7.24
N GLU A 327 -0.34 -19.56 8.44
CA GLU A 327 -0.23 -20.84 9.14
C GLU A 327 -1.63 -21.34 9.51
N LYS A 328 -2.11 -22.26 8.66
CA LYS A 328 -3.23 -23.20 8.78
C LYS A 328 -4.64 -22.69 8.49
#